data_AF-A0A3E0KD64-F1
#
_entry.id   AF-A0A3E0KD64-F1
#
_cell.length_a   1.000
_cell.length_b   1.000
_cell.length_c   1.000
_cell.angle_alpha   90.00
_cell.angle_beta   90.00
_cell.angle_gamma   90.00
#
_symmetry.space_group_name_H-M   'P 1'
#
loop_
_entity.id
_entity.type
_entity.pdbx_description
1 polymer ?
#
loop_
_entity_poly.entity_id
_entity_poly.type
_entity_poly.pdbx_seq_one_letter_code
_entity_poly.pdbx_strand_id
1 'polypeptide(L)'
;AARVAWYLARLLAQRGLPAGTLLNVNVPAGTEVKGFRVTRLGIRRYRDVFDRRVDPRGRVYYWMAGEVEDLDQDDISTDTGAVRAGYISVTPIEFDLTKYAALDVVRDWNLDLTAVAAVGEGQP
;
A
#
# COMPACT_ATOMS: atom_id res chain seq x y z
N ALA A 1 -5.05 9.20 19.03
CA ALA A 1 -5.38 9.53 17.62
C ALA A 1 -5.86 10.98 17.42
N ALA A 2 -6.99 11.42 18.00
CA ALA A 2 -7.58 12.75 17.70
C ALA A 2 -6.61 13.94 17.86
N ARG A 3 -5.82 13.99 18.94
CA ARG A 3 -4.80 15.05 19.15
C ARG A 3 -3.72 15.06 18.07
N VAL A 4 -3.32 13.88 17.57
CA VAL A 4 -2.33 13.74 16.50
C VAL A 4 -2.89 14.28 15.18
N ALA A 5 -4.13 13.91 14.85
CA ALA A 5 -4.81 14.39 13.65
C ALA A 5 -4.96 15.93 13.67
N TRP A 6 -5.39 16.50 14.80
CA TRP A 6 -5.50 17.96 14.96
C TRP A 6 -4.15 18.67 14.78
N TYR A 7 -3.09 18.13 15.39
CA TYR A 7 -1.74 18.70 15.28
C TYR A 7 -1.23 18.69 13.83
N LEU A 8 -1.34 17.55 13.14
CA LEU A 8 -0.90 17.41 11.75
C LEU A 8 -1.74 18.28 10.81
N ALA A 9 -3.05 18.33 10.98
CA ALA A 9 -3.93 19.19 10.18
C ALA A 9 -3.54 20.68 10.29
N ARG A 10 -3.20 21.15 11.50
CA ARG A 10 -2.71 22.51 11.70
C ARG A 10 -1.37 22.76 11.02
N LEU A 11 -0.44 21.81 11.09
CA LEU A 11 0.84 21.93 10.39
C LEU A 11 0.66 21.98 8.88
N LEU A 12 -0.22 21.12 8.33
CA LEU A 12 -0.56 21.11 6.91
C LEU A 12 -1.15 22.45 6.46
N ALA A 13 -2.06 23.02 7.24
CA ALA A 13 -2.65 24.33 6.94
C ALA A 13 -1.62 25.47 6.95
N GLN A 14 -0.55 25.36 7.76
CA GLN A 14 0.46 26.41 7.89
C GLN A 14 1.63 26.27 6.90
N ARG A 15 2.04 25.04 6.60
CA ARG A 15 3.26 24.75 5.83
C ARG A 15 2.98 24.23 4.42
N GLY A 16 1.79 23.69 4.18
CA GLY A 16 1.45 23.01 2.93
C GLY A 16 2.24 21.71 2.73
N LEU A 17 1.98 21.08 1.59
CA LEU A 17 2.73 19.96 1.02
C LEU A 17 2.79 20.14 -0.50
N PRO A 18 3.72 19.45 -1.19
CA PRO A 18 3.65 19.34 -2.64
C PRO A 18 2.26 18.88 -3.09
N ALA A 19 1.80 19.42 -4.21
CA ALA A 19 0.51 19.04 -4.79
C ALA A 19 0.50 17.54 -5.11
N GLY A 20 -0.61 16.87 -4.80
CA GLY A 20 -0.75 15.43 -4.99
C GLY A 20 -0.23 14.55 -3.85
N THR A 21 0.29 15.15 -2.78
CA THR A 21 0.73 14.40 -1.59
C THR A 21 -0.40 14.23 -0.59
N LEU A 22 -0.58 12.99 -0.12
CA LEU A 22 -1.39 12.63 1.04
C LEU A 22 -0.47 12.19 2.19
N LEU A 23 -0.95 12.31 3.43
CA LEU A 23 -0.28 11.72 4.59
C LEU A 23 -1.06 10.51 5.08
N ASN A 24 -0.44 9.32 5.00
CA ASN A 24 -0.89 8.14 5.73
C ASN A 24 -0.33 8.20 7.16
N VAL A 25 -1.18 8.08 8.18
CA VAL A 25 -0.78 8.24 9.58
C VAL A 25 -1.29 7.09 10.41
N ASN A 26 -0.38 6.39 11.08
CA ASN A 26 -0.71 5.31 12.00
C ASN A 26 -0.29 5.69 13.43
N VAL A 27 -1.22 5.58 14.38
CA VAL A 27 -0.98 5.89 15.80
C VAL A 27 -1.02 4.58 16.58
N PRO A 28 0.06 4.21 17.32
CA PRO A 28 0.08 2.99 18.10
C PRO A 28 -0.96 3.02 19.22
N ALA A 29 -1.46 1.84 19.59
CA ALA A 29 -2.32 1.66 20.75
C ALA A 29 -1.51 1.76 22.04
N GLY A 30 -2.15 2.17 23.14
CA GLY A 30 -1.51 2.29 24.46
C GLY A 30 -1.24 3.74 24.89
N THR A 31 -0.69 3.89 26.09
CA THR A 31 -0.50 5.18 26.76
C THR A 31 0.86 5.82 26.50
N GLU A 32 1.86 5.03 26.10
CA GLU A 32 3.24 5.51 25.90
C GLU A 32 3.60 5.58 24.41
N VAL A 33 3.34 6.74 23.81
CA VAL A 33 3.78 7.05 22.45
C VAL A 33 5.15 7.72 22.50
N LYS A 34 6.16 7.12 21.86
CA LYS A 34 7.56 7.58 21.92
C LYS A 34 7.86 8.83 21.08
N GLY A 35 6.95 9.22 20.18
CA GLY A 35 7.07 10.38 19.31
C GLY A 35 6.66 10.09 17.87
N PHE A 36 7.10 10.95 16.95
CA PHE A 36 6.83 10.83 15.50
C PHE A 36 8.01 10.24 14.74
N ARG A 37 7.72 9.50 13.67
CA ARG A 37 8.68 9.03 12.68
C ARG A 37 8.10 9.21 11.27
N VAL A 38 8.92 9.77 10.38
CA VAL A 38 8.64 9.74 8.95
C VAL A 38 9.09 8.39 8.43
N THR A 39 8.23 7.74 7.65
CA THR A 39 8.39 6.34 7.26
C THR A 39 8.11 6.14 5.77
N ARG A 40 8.50 4.96 5.26
CA ARG A 40 8.01 4.40 3.98
C ARG A 40 6.90 3.38 4.23
N LEU A 41 6.13 3.04 3.20
CA LEU A 41 5.19 1.92 3.26
C LEU A 41 5.96 0.59 3.44
N GLY A 42 5.57 -0.19 4.45
CA GLY A 42 6.05 -1.56 4.63
C GLY A 42 5.45 -2.51 3.58
N ILE A 43 6.12 -3.64 3.36
CA ILE A 43 5.67 -4.68 2.42
C ILE A 43 5.00 -5.80 3.20
N ARG A 44 3.71 -6.03 2.93
CA ARG A 44 2.96 -7.19 3.43
C ARG A 44 2.75 -8.20 2.32
N ARG A 45 3.10 -9.46 2.59
CA ARG A 45 2.78 -10.60 1.72
C ARG A 45 1.68 -11.43 2.36
N TYR A 46 0.71 -11.86 1.56
CA TYR A 46 -0.29 -12.83 1.99
C TYR A 46 0.08 -14.18 1.38
N ARG A 47 0.33 -15.19 2.23
CA ARG A 47 0.51 -16.59 1.80
C ARG A 47 -0.77 -17.37 2.09
N ASP A 48 -1.09 -18.35 1.24
CA ASP A 48 -2.21 -19.28 1.41
C ASP A 48 -3.58 -18.61 1.65
N VAL A 49 -3.89 -17.65 0.77
CA VAL A 49 -4.95 -16.64 0.94
C VAL A 49 -6.37 -17.22 1.05
N PHE A 50 -6.64 -18.44 0.57
CA PHE A 50 -8.01 -18.97 0.50
C PHE A 50 -8.18 -20.34 1.15
N ASP A 51 -9.00 -20.39 2.20
CA ASP A 51 -9.47 -21.63 2.82
C ASP A 51 -10.82 -22.02 2.21
N ARG A 52 -10.88 -23.17 1.54
CA ARG A 52 -12.09 -23.69 0.89
C ARG A 52 -12.99 -24.37 1.91
N ARG A 53 -14.19 -23.85 2.09
CA ARG A 53 -15.20 -24.37 3.03
C ARG A 53 -16.50 -24.72 2.31
N VAL A 54 -17.33 -25.50 2.97
CA VAL A 54 -18.66 -25.87 2.50
C VAL A 54 -19.66 -25.41 3.55
N ASP A 55 -20.65 -24.63 3.15
CA ASP A 55 -21.70 -24.18 4.05
C ASP A 55 -22.66 -25.34 4.40
N PRO A 56 -23.51 -25.21 5.44
CA PRO A 56 -24.47 -26.25 5.81
C PRO A 56 -25.50 -26.61 4.72
N ARG A 57 -25.59 -25.83 3.64
CA ARG A 57 -26.46 -26.05 2.48
C ARG A 57 -25.70 -26.69 1.30
N GLY A 58 -24.44 -27.10 1.50
CA GLY A 58 -23.61 -27.76 0.49
C GLY A 58 -22.93 -26.81 -0.50
N ARG A 59 -22.98 -25.49 -0.29
CA ARG A 59 -22.37 -24.51 -1.19
C ARG A 59 -20.93 -24.25 -0.81
N VAL A 60 -20.04 -24.28 -1.80
CA VAL A 60 -18.62 -23.97 -1.60
C VAL A 60 -18.45 -22.46 -1.43
N TYR A 61 -17.67 -22.06 -0.42
CA TYR A 61 -17.20 -20.69 -0.25
C TYR A 61 -15.71 -20.69 0.09
N TYR A 62 -15.03 -19.61 -0.24
CA TYR A 62 -13.60 -19.44 0.02
C TYR A 62 -13.43 -18.32 1.05
N TRP A 63 -12.80 -18.64 2.18
CA TRP A 63 -12.51 -17.66 3.22
C TRP A 63 -11.12 -17.10 3.00
N MET A 64 -10.98 -15.79 3.11
CA MET A 64 -9.64 -15.19 3.10
C MET A 64 -8.96 -15.51 4.44
N ALA A 65 -8.12 -16.55 4.44
CA ALA A 65 -7.54 -17.14 5.66
C ALA A 65 -6.00 -17.18 5.61
N GLY A 66 -5.40 -16.43 4.69
CA GLY A 66 -3.95 -16.40 4.53
C GLY A 66 -3.23 -15.82 5.73
N GLU A 67 -2.00 -16.28 5.92
CA GLU A 67 -1.07 -15.71 6.88
C GLU A 67 -0.48 -14.41 6.32
N VAL A 68 -0.52 -13.36 7.13
CA VAL A 68 0.13 -12.08 6.80
C VAL A 68 1.59 -12.17 7.21
N GLU A 69 2.47 -12.22 6.23
CA GLU A 69 3.91 -12.13 6.42
C GLU A 69 4.31 -10.65 6.24
N ASP A 70 4.55 -9.98 7.37
CA ASP A 70 5.00 -8.58 7.41
C ASP A 70 6.54 -8.59 7.40
N LEU A 71 7.11 -8.58 6.19
CA LEU A 71 8.54 -8.85 5.94
C LEU A 71 9.48 -7.82 6.58
N ASP A 72 8.98 -6.60 6.77
CA ASP A 72 9.75 -5.45 7.25
C ASP A 72 9.29 -5.00 8.65
N GLN A 73 8.54 -5.83 9.40
CA GLN A 73 7.90 -5.42 10.65
C GLN A 73 8.83 -4.96 11.77
N ASP A 74 10.13 -5.25 11.67
CA ASP A 74 11.14 -4.84 12.65
C ASP A 74 12.00 -3.66 12.13
N ASP A 75 11.83 -3.26 10.85
CA ASP A 75 12.47 -2.09 10.28
C ASP A 75 11.68 -0.83 10.66
N ILE A 76 12.24 -0.05 11.60
CA ILE A 76 11.63 1.20 12.10
C ILE A 76 11.48 2.30 11.03
N SER A 77 12.11 2.14 9.86
CA SER A 77 11.88 3.03 8.72
C SER A 77 10.54 2.78 8.03
N THR A 78 9.91 1.62 8.27
CA THR A 78 8.58 1.30 7.76
C THR A 78 7.48 1.76 8.71
N ASP A 79 6.28 1.95 8.16
CA ASP A 79 5.11 2.28 8.95
C ASP A 79 4.74 1.21 9.97
N THR A 80 4.77 -0.08 9.59
CA THR A 80 4.47 -1.20 10.49
C THR A 80 5.53 -1.33 11.60
N GLY A 81 6.81 -1.22 11.26
CA GLY A 81 7.90 -1.27 12.24
C GLY A 81 7.92 -0.09 13.20
N ALA A 82 7.69 1.14 12.72
CA ALA A 82 7.59 2.31 13.58
C ALA A 82 6.44 2.19 14.60
N VAL A 83 5.26 1.75 14.14
CA VAL A 83 4.09 1.56 15.02
C VAL A 83 4.35 0.48 16.05
N ARG A 84 4.92 -0.67 15.66
CA ARG A 84 5.30 -1.75 16.57
C ARG A 84 6.32 -1.29 17.62
N ALA A 85 7.26 -0.43 17.22
CA ALA A 85 8.25 0.15 18.11
C ALA A 85 7.69 1.25 19.04
N GLY A 86 6.40 1.64 18.90
CA GLY A 86 5.73 2.62 19.74
C GLY A 86 5.80 4.07 19.23
N TYR A 87 6.08 4.28 17.95
CA TYR A 87 6.08 5.60 17.31
C TYR A 87 4.82 5.84 16.48
N ILE A 88 4.39 7.10 16.38
CA ILE A 88 3.44 7.55 15.36
C ILE A 88 4.17 7.52 14.02
N SER A 89 3.68 6.72 13.09
CA SER A 89 4.18 6.69 11.70
C SER A 89 3.46 7.74 10.87
N VAL A 90 4.23 8.49 10.06
CA VAL A 90 3.73 9.44 9.08
C VAL A 90 4.41 9.16 7.74
N THR A 91 3.65 8.67 6.77
CA THR A 91 4.15 8.31 5.44
C THR A 91 3.54 9.26 4.41
N PRO A 92 4.33 10.11 3.72
CA PRO A 92 3.85 10.83 2.56
C PRO A 92 3.64 9.84 1.41
N ILE A 93 2.47 9.86 0.80
CA ILE A 93 2.11 9.02 -0.35
C ILE A 93 1.56 9.87 -1.49
N GLU A 94 1.71 9.37 -2.71
CA GLU A 94 1.07 9.91 -3.90
C GLU A 94 -0.30 9.23 -4.08
N PHE A 95 -1.30 9.98 -4.57
CA PHE A 95 -2.61 9.40 -4.94
C PHE A 95 -2.67 9.01 -6.43
N ASP A 96 -1.87 9.68 -7.26
CA ASP A 96 -1.74 9.39 -8.68
C ASP A 96 -0.61 8.37 -8.87
N LEU A 97 -0.99 7.15 -9.27
CA LEU A 97 -0.04 6.05 -9.47
C LEU A 97 0.51 6.00 -10.90
N THR A 98 0.19 6.99 -11.73
CA THR A 98 0.73 7.09 -13.08
C THR A 98 2.24 7.32 -13.00
N LYS A 99 3.03 6.36 -13.47
CA LYS A 99 4.48 6.53 -13.59
C LYS A 99 4.79 7.40 -14.81
N TYR A 100 4.66 8.73 -14.67
CA TYR A 100 4.82 9.70 -15.75
C TYR A 100 6.14 9.53 -16.53
N ALA A 101 7.24 9.21 -15.85
CA ALA A 101 8.54 8.95 -16.48
C ALA A 101 8.56 7.74 -17.44
N ALA A 102 7.58 6.84 -17.36
CA ALA A 102 7.45 5.69 -18.24
C ALA A 102 6.53 5.95 -19.44
N LEU A 103 5.83 7.09 -19.51
CA LEU A 103 4.87 7.37 -20.58
C LEU A 103 5.54 7.42 -21.95
N ASP A 104 6.69 8.10 -22.05
CA ASP A 104 7.40 8.21 -23.33
C ASP A 104 7.96 6.86 -23.77
N VAL A 105 8.48 6.06 -22.83
CA VAL A 105 8.92 4.69 -23.10
C VAL A 105 7.79 3.83 -23.69
N VAL A 106 6.58 3.92 -23.13
CA VAL A 106 5.42 3.15 -23.62
C VAL A 106 4.88 3.71 -24.92
N ARG A 107 4.94 5.04 -25.14
CA ARG A 107 4.58 5.67 -26.42
C ARG A 107 5.48 5.17 -27.55
N ASP A 108 6.79 5.05 -27.28
CA ASP A 108 7.78 4.59 -28.25
C ASP A 108 7.58 3.12 -28.68
N TRP A 109 6.76 2.35 -27.96
CA TRP A 109 6.38 1.00 -28.38
C TRP A 109 5.50 0.99 -29.64
N ASN A 110 4.96 2.15 -30.07
CA ASN A 110 4.11 2.28 -31.27
C ASN A 110 3.04 1.18 -31.34
N LEU A 111 2.27 1.04 -30.25
CA LEU A 111 1.32 -0.05 -30.06
C LEU A 111 0.37 -0.16 -31.25
N ASP A 112 0.45 -1.29 -31.96
CA ASP A 112 -0.35 -1.62 -33.14
C ASP A 112 -1.13 -2.91 -32.89
N LEU A 113 -2.46 -2.80 -32.89
CA LEU A 113 -3.36 -3.92 -32.66
C LEU A 113 -3.27 -4.98 -33.78
N THR A 114 -2.89 -4.57 -35.00
CA THR A 114 -2.77 -5.50 -36.14
C THR A 114 -1.60 -6.49 -35.96
N ALA A 115 -0.54 -6.06 -35.25
CA ALA A 115 0.60 -6.91 -34.92
C ALA A 115 0.24 -8.04 -33.92
N VAL A 116 -0.82 -7.87 -33.12
CA VAL A 116 -1.31 -8.89 -32.18
C VAL A 116 -2.06 -10.01 -32.92
N ALA A 117 -2.81 -9.69 -33.97
CA ALA A 117 -3.59 -10.66 -34.74
C ALA A 117 -2.70 -11.63 -35.54
N ALA A 118 -1.54 -11.18 -36.00
CA ALA A 118 -0.57 -11.99 -36.75
C ALA A 118 0.06 -13.12 -35.91
N VAL A 119 -0.02 -13.06 -34.57
CA VAL A 119 0.55 -14.08 -33.66
C VAL A 119 -0.40 -15.28 -33.51
N GLY A 120 -1.67 -15.17 -33.93
CA GLY A 120 -2.70 -16.19 -33.71
C GLY A 120 -2.87 -17.26 -34.80
N GLU A 121 -2.23 -17.13 -35.97
CA GLU A 121 -2.47 -18.03 -37.12
C GLU A 121 -1.35 -19.04 -37.42
N GLY A 122 -0.33 -19.16 -36.56
CA GLY A 122 0.80 -20.02 -36.88
C GLY A 122 1.58 -20.55 -35.69
N GLN A 123 1.02 -21.51 -34.96
CA GLN A 123 1.80 -22.65 -34.45
C GLN A 123 0.86 -23.83 -34.07
N PRO A 124 1.11 -25.05 -34.55
CA PRO A 124 0.55 -26.28 -33.96
C PRO A 124 1.13 -26.55 -32.56
#